data_AF-A0A965BC07-F1
#
_entry.id   AF-A0A965BC07-F1
#
_cell.length_a   1.000
_cell.length_b   1.000
_cell.length_c   1.000
_cell.angle_alpha   90.00
_cell.angle_beta   90.00
_cell.angle_gamma   90.00
#
_symmetry.space_group_name_H-M   'P 1'
#
loop_
_entity.id
_entity.type
_entity.pdbx_description
1 polymer ?
#
loop_
_entity_poly.entity_id
_entity_poly.type
_entity_poly.pdbx_seq_one_letter_code
_entity_poly.pdbx_strand_id
1 'polypeptide(L)'
;GIELNWDRPRSEWPDPSIVIRLGNGRLDTPGLDALMDGAAPWTGAPPETDVSHIHLHVGNLDEAERFYTGVIGLTRIMDFPGQAVFTSAGGYHHHVAFNVWNGRNIPPKPEDGAGLRSYTIVLVSDAERHTILDRAATAGFAATETPAGPLLRDPAGNGVILTVA
;
A
#
# COMPACT_ATOMS: atom_id res chain seq x y z
N GLY A 1 0.75 10.43 9.05
CA GLY A 1 1.73 10.28 10.13
C GLY A 1 2.94 9.56 9.59
N ILE A 2 3.94 9.30 10.43
CA ILE A 2 4.98 8.31 10.14
C ILE A 2 4.64 7.11 11.02
N GLU A 3 4.49 5.94 10.40
CA GLU A 3 4.27 4.67 11.10
C GLU A 3 5.56 3.85 10.96
N LEU A 4 6.09 3.36 12.07
CA LEU A 4 7.29 2.53 12.11
C LEU A 4 6.87 1.09 12.37
N ASN A 5 7.20 0.22 11.43
CA ASN A 5 6.86 -1.20 11.49
C ASN A 5 8.13 -2.04 11.40
N TRP A 6 8.10 -3.21 12.02
CA TRP A 6 9.09 -4.25 11.85
C TRP A 6 8.36 -5.54 11.48
N ASP A 7 8.62 -6.04 10.27
CA ASP A 7 7.98 -7.25 9.78
C ASP A 7 8.57 -8.50 10.44
N ARG A 8 7.67 -9.41 10.79
CA ARG A 8 8.04 -10.72 11.31
C ARG A 8 8.39 -11.66 10.14
N PRO A 9 9.27 -12.66 10.36
CA PRO A 9 9.40 -13.77 9.43
C PRO A 9 8.04 -14.40 9.13
N ARG A 10 7.82 -14.84 7.88
CA ARG A 10 6.53 -15.41 7.45
C ARG A 10 6.03 -16.57 8.31
N SER A 11 6.93 -17.37 8.86
CA SER A 11 6.61 -18.47 9.79
C SER A 11 6.01 -18.02 11.12
N GLU A 12 6.17 -16.74 11.46
CA GLU A 12 5.71 -16.12 12.72
C GLU A 12 4.52 -15.19 12.51
N TRP A 13 3.99 -15.13 11.29
CA TRP A 13 2.81 -14.32 10.99
C TRP A 13 1.60 -14.84 11.79
N PRO A 14 0.94 -13.99 12.59
CA PRO A 14 -0.30 -14.37 13.26
C PRO A 14 -1.37 -14.74 12.23
N ASP A 15 -2.33 -15.54 12.66
CA ASP A 15 -3.51 -15.87 11.86
C ASP A 15 -4.18 -14.57 11.36
N PRO A 16 -4.47 -14.44 10.05
CA PRO A 16 -5.08 -13.23 9.49
C PRO A 16 -6.39 -12.81 10.19
N SER A 17 -7.16 -13.77 10.73
CA SER A 17 -8.37 -13.50 11.51
C SER A 17 -8.11 -12.86 12.89
N ILE A 18 -6.86 -12.95 13.38
CA ILE A 18 -6.37 -12.30 14.59
C ILE A 18 -5.86 -10.89 14.28
N VAL A 19 -5.18 -10.71 13.13
CA VAL A 19 -4.63 -9.39 12.71
C VAL A 19 -5.73 -8.34 12.54
N ILE A 20 -6.89 -8.72 12.00
CA ILE A 20 -8.07 -7.84 11.87
C ILE A 20 -8.53 -7.29 13.26
N ARG A 21 -8.11 -7.90 14.38
CA ARG A 21 -8.46 -7.49 15.74
C ARG A 21 -7.37 -6.71 16.47
N LEU A 22 -6.17 -6.55 15.89
CA LEU A 22 -5.08 -5.79 16.51
C LEU A 22 -5.38 -4.29 16.36
N GLY A 23 -6.20 -3.81 17.29
CA GLY A 23 -6.65 -2.42 17.36
C GLY A 23 -5.67 -1.50 18.09
N ASN A 24 -6.20 -0.31 18.40
CA ASN A 24 -5.55 0.87 18.98
C ASN A 24 -5.14 0.68 20.46
N GLY A 25 -4.57 -0.49 20.79
CA GLY A 25 -4.10 -0.83 22.12
C GLY A 25 -3.00 0.11 22.61
N ARG A 26 -2.79 0.13 23.93
CA ARG A 26 -1.68 0.87 24.51
C ARG A 26 -0.36 0.26 24.03
N LEU A 27 0.58 1.12 23.65
CA LEU A 27 1.95 0.73 23.36
C LEU A 27 2.58 0.10 24.60
N ASP A 28 3.24 -1.05 24.43
CA ASP A 28 3.98 -1.74 25.49
C ASP A 28 5.32 -1.03 25.75
N THR A 29 5.26 0.11 26.43
CA THR A 29 6.47 0.90 26.73
C THR A 29 7.49 0.14 27.59
N PRO A 30 7.10 -0.67 28.60
CA PRO A 30 8.08 -1.48 29.34
C PRO A 30 8.79 -2.52 28.46
N GLY A 31 8.07 -3.17 27.54
CA GLY A 31 8.68 -4.08 26.58
C GLY A 31 9.69 -3.38 25.65
N LEU A 32 9.35 -2.18 25.18
CA LEU A 32 10.26 -1.35 24.38
C LEU A 32 11.51 -0.92 25.16
N ASP A 33 11.35 -0.49 26.42
CA ASP A 33 12.47 -0.11 27.28
C ASP A 33 13.41 -1.30 27.53
N ALA A 34 12.85 -2.50 27.72
CA ALA A 34 13.63 -3.72 27.89
C ALA A 34 14.47 -4.09 26.66
N LEU A 35 14.03 -3.75 25.44
CA LEU A 35 14.83 -3.95 24.21
C LEU A 35 16.06 -3.03 24.14
N MET A 36 16.05 -1.93 24.90
CA MET A 36 17.15 -0.97 24.91
C MET A 36 18.26 -1.33 25.91
N ASP A 37 18.01 -2.26 26.83
CA ASP A 37 19.01 -2.68 27.82
C ASP A 37 20.17 -3.43 27.13
N GLY A 38 21.39 -2.91 27.27
CA GLY A 38 22.57 -3.43 26.58
C GLY A 38 22.57 -3.24 25.05
N ALA A 39 21.61 -2.49 24.49
CA ALA A 39 21.59 -2.21 23.06
C ALA A 39 22.81 -1.38 22.64
N ALA A 40 23.38 -1.72 21.49
CA ALA A 40 24.44 -0.91 20.90
C ALA A 40 23.92 0.49 20.53
N PRO A 41 24.79 1.52 20.48
CA PRO A 41 24.42 2.83 19.99
C PRO A 41 23.76 2.74 18.61
N TRP A 42 22.70 3.50 18.38
CA TRP A 42 22.04 3.56 17.08
C TRP A 42 22.98 4.14 16.02
N THR A 43 23.19 3.40 14.94
CA THR A 43 24.07 3.80 13.83
C THR A 43 23.30 4.16 12.56
N GLY A 44 21.97 4.22 12.63
CA GLY A 44 21.10 4.40 11.46
C GLY A 44 20.07 3.27 11.32
N ALA A 45 19.10 3.47 10.44
CA ALA A 45 18.17 2.42 10.05
C ALA A 45 18.92 1.32 9.27
N PRO A 46 18.52 0.04 9.38
CA PRO A 46 19.07 -1.03 8.56
C PRO A 46 18.96 -0.70 7.05
N PRO A 47 19.94 -1.10 6.21
CA PRO A 47 19.89 -0.88 4.76
C PRO A 47 18.63 -1.41 4.08
N GLU A 48 17.99 -2.42 4.68
CA GLU A 48 16.77 -3.07 4.20
C GLU A 48 15.49 -2.32 4.60
N THR A 49 15.60 -1.18 5.28
CA THR A 49 14.46 -0.35 5.65
C THR A 49 13.82 0.26 4.41
N ASP A 50 12.53 0.00 4.20
CA ASP A 50 11.78 0.50 3.05
C ASP A 50 10.38 0.98 3.47
N VAL A 51 9.65 1.55 2.51
CA VAL A 51 8.26 1.96 2.67
C VAL A 51 7.39 0.70 2.84
N SER A 52 6.89 0.49 4.06
CA SER A 52 5.99 -0.62 4.37
C SER A 52 4.65 -0.49 3.64
N HIS A 53 4.00 0.68 3.72
CA HIS A 53 2.66 0.85 3.19
C HIS A 53 2.27 2.32 2.95
N ILE A 54 1.19 2.52 2.19
CA ILE A 54 0.57 3.83 1.93
C ILE A 54 -0.94 3.79 2.19
N HIS A 55 -1.50 4.95 2.58
CA HIS A 55 -2.94 5.16 2.72
C HIS A 55 -3.37 6.28 1.77
N LEU A 56 -4.28 5.95 0.86
CA LEU A 56 -4.75 6.84 -0.18
C LEU A 56 -6.18 7.31 0.12
N HIS A 57 -6.45 8.58 -0.19
CA HIS A 57 -7.81 9.11 -0.18
C HIS A 57 -8.38 8.96 -1.58
N VAL A 58 -9.55 8.32 -1.68
CA VAL A 58 -10.26 8.07 -2.93
C VAL A 58 -11.69 8.57 -2.85
N GLY A 59 -12.31 8.86 -3.99
CA GLY A 59 -13.72 9.29 -4.04
C GLY A 59 -14.71 8.13 -3.91
N ASN A 60 -14.33 6.93 -4.36
CA ASN A 60 -15.19 5.75 -4.39
C ASN A 60 -14.37 4.48 -4.10
N LEU A 61 -14.82 3.67 -3.14
CA LEU A 61 -14.12 2.44 -2.73
C LEU A 61 -14.21 1.35 -3.77
N ASP A 62 -15.35 1.19 -4.45
CA ASP A 62 -15.57 0.11 -5.42
C ASP A 62 -14.72 0.32 -6.68
N GLU A 63 -14.60 1.58 -7.13
CA GLU A 63 -13.73 1.94 -8.25
C GLU A 63 -12.26 1.71 -7.91
N ALA A 64 -11.84 2.12 -6.71
CA ALA A 64 -10.49 1.89 -6.22
C ALA A 64 -10.20 0.39 -6.08
N GLU A 65 -11.15 -0.40 -5.56
CA GLU A 65 -11.01 -1.85 -5.42
C GLU A 65 -10.92 -2.56 -6.77
N ARG A 66 -11.69 -2.12 -7.77
CA ARG A 66 -11.57 -2.60 -9.17
C ARG A 66 -10.16 -2.38 -9.72
N PHE A 67 -9.53 -1.26 -9.38
CA PHE A 67 -8.16 -0.98 -9.79
C PHE A 67 -7.14 -1.81 -8.97
N TYR A 68 -7.14 -1.68 -7.64
CA TYR A 68 -6.11 -2.29 -6.80
C TYR A 68 -6.17 -3.82 -6.74
N THR A 69 -7.37 -4.39 -6.75
CA THR A 69 -7.53 -5.86 -6.73
C THR A 69 -7.69 -6.42 -8.13
N GLY A 70 -8.50 -5.78 -8.98
CA GLY A 70 -8.80 -6.27 -10.33
C GLY A 70 -7.68 -6.04 -11.35
N VAL A 71 -6.97 -4.91 -11.27
CA VAL A 71 -5.90 -4.57 -12.22
C VAL A 71 -4.53 -4.90 -11.63
N ILE A 72 -4.15 -4.26 -10.52
CA ILE A 72 -2.85 -4.46 -9.89
C ILE A 72 -2.72 -5.88 -9.34
N GLY A 73 -3.80 -6.49 -8.87
CA GLY A 73 -3.81 -7.87 -8.37
C GLY A 73 -3.53 -8.02 -6.88
N LEU A 74 -3.68 -6.94 -6.09
CA LEU A 74 -3.57 -7.02 -4.64
C LEU A 74 -4.78 -7.76 -4.05
N THR A 75 -4.57 -8.43 -2.92
CA THR A 75 -5.63 -9.15 -2.21
C THR A 75 -6.15 -8.29 -1.06
N ARG A 76 -7.48 -8.15 -0.94
CA ARG A 76 -8.11 -7.54 0.23
C ARG A 76 -7.86 -8.41 1.46
N ILE A 77 -7.29 -7.81 2.49
CA ILE A 77 -6.98 -8.50 3.75
C ILE A 77 -7.82 -8.00 4.93
N MET A 78 -8.35 -6.78 4.84
CA MET A 78 -9.16 -6.14 5.88
C MET A 78 -9.96 -4.99 5.27
N ASP A 79 -11.05 -4.62 5.93
CA ASP A 79 -11.81 -3.42 5.62
C ASP A 79 -12.46 -2.81 6.85
N PHE A 80 -12.74 -1.52 6.75
CA PHE A 80 -13.75 -0.85 7.55
C PHE A 80 -14.97 -0.65 6.66
N PRO A 81 -16.07 -1.41 6.87
CA PRO A 81 -17.20 -1.42 5.95
C PRO A 81 -17.68 -0.02 5.58
N GLY A 82 -17.69 0.24 4.27
CA GLY A 82 -18.09 1.52 3.68
C GLY A 82 -17.09 2.68 3.88
N GLN A 83 -15.97 2.50 4.57
CA GLN A 83 -15.04 3.58 4.91
C GLN A 83 -13.64 3.40 4.33
N ALA A 84 -13.07 2.20 4.42
CA ALA A 84 -11.70 1.92 3.97
C ALA A 84 -11.51 0.45 3.61
N VAL A 85 -10.58 0.18 2.71
CA VAL A 85 -10.17 -1.18 2.32
C VAL A 85 -8.64 -1.25 2.37
N PHE A 86 -8.13 -2.39 2.83
CA PHE A 86 -6.71 -2.65 3.03
C PHE A 86 -6.30 -3.86 2.18
N THR A 87 -5.28 -3.69 1.36
CA THR A 87 -4.86 -4.69 0.39
C THR A 87 -3.37 -5.02 0.49
N SER A 88 -3.01 -6.25 0.13
CA SER A 88 -1.67 -6.79 0.30
C SER A 88 -1.24 -7.65 -0.90
N ALA A 89 0.06 -7.64 -1.17
CA ALA A 89 0.72 -8.71 -1.91
C ALA A 89 1.22 -9.76 -0.91
N GLY A 90 0.76 -11.02 -1.02
CA GLY A 90 1.30 -12.13 -0.22
C GLY A 90 0.60 -12.43 1.12
N GLY A 91 -0.33 -11.58 1.57
CA GLY A 91 -1.34 -11.94 2.58
C GLY A 91 -1.07 -11.56 4.04
N TYR A 92 -0.03 -10.78 4.33
CA TYR A 92 0.24 -10.23 5.67
C TYR A 92 0.76 -8.81 5.56
N HIS A 93 0.29 -7.95 6.48
CA HIS A 93 0.30 -6.50 6.40
C HIS A 93 -0.32 -5.93 5.12
N HIS A 94 -0.92 -4.74 5.18
CA HIS A 94 -1.37 -4.06 3.96
C HIS A 94 -0.21 -3.27 3.38
N HIS A 95 -0.16 -3.20 2.05
CA HIS A 95 0.79 -2.35 1.32
C HIS A 95 0.08 -1.09 0.79
N VAL A 96 -1.17 -1.25 0.35
CA VAL A 96 -2.02 -0.15 -0.11
C VAL A 96 -3.36 -0.22 0.62
N ALA A 97 -3.66 0.83 1.37
CA ALA A 97 -4.98 1.09 1.90
C ALA A 97 -5.61 2.27 1.15
N PHE A 98 -6.92 2.23 0.92
CA PHE A 98 -7.67 3.34 0.33
C PHE A 98 -8.96 3.59 1.10
N ASN A 99 -9.29 4.87 1.31
CA ASN A 99 -10.39 5.29 2.16
C ASN A 99 -11.14 6.52 1.60
N VAL A 100 -12.36 6.73 2.10
CA VAL A 100 -13.22 7.89 1.76
C VAL A 100 -13.36 8.88 2.92
N TRP A 101 -12.39 8.94 3.84
CA TRP A 101 -12.50 9.76 5.05
C TRP A 101 -12.56 11.27 4.79
N ASN A 102 -12.02 11.73 3.65
CA ASN A 102 -12.13 13.11 3.20
C ASN A 102 -13.42 13.42 2.42
N GLY A 103 -14.35 12.47 2.35
CA GLY A 103 -15.61 12.60 1.64
C GLY A 103 -15.76 11.61 0.48
N ARG A 104 -17.01 11.33 0.11
CA ARG A 104 -17.36 10.49 -1.03
C ARG A 104 -17.54 11.34 -2.28
N ASN A 105 -17.25 10.76 -3.43
CA ASN A 105 -17.35 11.41 -4.74
C ASN A 105 -16.53 12.70 -4.84
N ILE A 106 -15.47 12.81 -4.02
CA ILE A 106 -14.53 13.91 -4.14
C ILE A 106 -13.76 13.76 -5.46
N PRO A 107 -13.61 14.83 -6.26
CA PRO A 107 -12.87 14.76 -7.50
C PRO A 107 -11.38 14.53 -7.23
N PRO A 108 -10.63 13.99 -8.20
CA PRO A 108 -9.17 13.98 -8.18
C PRO A 108 -8.59 15.36 -7.88
N LYS A 109 -7.43 15.41 -7.23
CA LYS A 109 -6.75 16.68 -7.01
C LYS A 109 -6.30 17.29 -8.35
N PRO A 110 -6.32 18.63 -8.49
CA PRO A 110 -5.72 19.31 -9.64
C PRO A 110 -4.24 18.93 -9.81
N GLU A 111 -3.75 18.89 -11.05
CA GLU A 111 -2.36 18.51 -11.35
C GLU A 111 -1.33 19.50 -10.78
N ASP A 112 -1.70 20.77 -10.61
CA ASP A 112 -0.91 21.84 -10.00
C ASP A 112 -1.13 21.97 -8.48
N GLY A 113 -1.95 21.10 -7.90
CA GLY A 113 -2.22 21.06 -6.47
C GLY A 113 -1.17 20.29 -5.67
N ALA A 114 -1.04 20.62 -4.37
CA ALA A 114 -0.20 19.84 -3.47
C ALA A 114 -0.79 18.43 -3.23
N GLY A 115 -0.03 17.40 -3.56
CA GLY A 115 -0.44 16.00 -3.41
C GLY A 115 0.62 14.99 -3.85
N LEU A 116 0.25 13.71 -3.76
CA LEU A 116 1.06 12.61 -4.28
C LEU A 116 1.07 12.66 -5.81
N ARG A 117 2.27 12.74 -6.42
CA ARG A 117 2.40 12.65 -7.88
C ARG A 117 2.28 11.21 -8.36
N SER A 118 3.07 10.33 -7.74
CA SER A 118 3.09 8.90 -8.04
C SER A 118 3.82 8.14 -6.94
N TYR A 119 3.62 6.84 -6.89
CA TYR A 119 4.47 5.88 -6.19
C TYR A 119 4.81 4.72 -7.12
N THR A 120 5.80 3.92 -6.73
CA THR A 120 6.29 2.79 -7.54
C THR A 120 5.90 1.47 -6.88
N ILE A 121 5.43 0.53 -7.68
CA ILE A 121 5.33 -0.89 -7.30
C ILE A 121 6.46 -1.61 -8.02
N VAL A 122 7.35 -2.21 -7.23
CA VAL A 122 8.45 -3.04 -7.72
C VAL A 122 7.96 -4.47 -7.83
N LEU A 123 7.88 -4.98 -9.05
CA LEU A 123 7.36 -6.30 -9.36
C LEU A 123 8.47 -7.35 -9.37
N VAL A 124 8.09 -8.61 -9.16
CA VAL A 124 9.05 -9.72 -9.11
C VAL A 124 9.57 -10.07 -10.50
N SER A 125 8.78 -9.81 -11.55
CA SER A 125 9.15 -10.14 -12.92
C SER A 125 8.45 -9.27 -13.96
N ASP A 126 9.03 -9.23 -15.15
CA ASP A 126 8.41 -8.57 -16.30
C ASP A 126 7.10 -9.25 -16.74
N ALA A 127 6.97 -10.56 -16.53
CA ALA A 127 5.73 -11.29 -16.82
C ALA A 127 4.56 -10.82 -15.94
N GLU A 128 4.84 -10.50 -14.66
CA GLU A 128 3.86 -9.90 -13.76
C GLU A 128 3.46 -8.50 -14.23
N ARG A 129 4.44 -7.70 -14.67
CA ARG A 129 4.19 -6.37 -15.25
C ARG A 129 3.28 -6.46 -16.48
N HIS A 130 3.58 -7.37 -17.40
CA HIS A 130 2.77 -7.57 -18.60
C HIS A 130 1.33 -7.98 -18.25
N THR A 131 1.18 -8.89 -17.29
CA THR A 131 -0.14 -9.33 -16.79
C THR A 131 -0.95 -8.16 -16.23
N ILE A 132 -0.32 -7.26 -15.46
CA ILE A 132 -1.00 -6.07 -14.93
C ILE A 132 -1.40 -5.12 -16.06
N LEU A 133 -0.52 -4.88 -17.04
CA LEU A 133 -0.80 -4.01 -18.19
C LEU A 133 -1.93 -4.55 -19.07
N ASP A 134 -2.01 -5.86 -19.28
CA ASP A 134 -3.10 -6.49 -20.03
C ASP A 134 -4.45 -6.34 -19.31
N ARG A 135 -4.46 -6.53 -17.98
CA ARG A 135 -5.65 -6.27 -17.15
C ARG A 135 -6.04 -4.80 -17.20
N ALA A 136 -5.07 -3.90 -17.13
CA ALA A 136 -5.29 -2.46 -17.19
C ALA A 136 -5.95 -2.06 -18.52
N ALA A 137 -5.40 -2.52 -19.65
CA ALA A 137 -5.95 -2.28 -20.98
C ALA A 137 -7.39 -2.81 -21.11
N THR A 138 -7.64 -4.04 -20.65
CA THR A 138 -8.98 -4.66 -20.65
C THR A 138 -9.98 -3.89 -19.78
N ALA A 139 -9.53 -3.38 -18.63
CA ALA A 139 -10.36 -2.63 -17.68
C ALA A 139 -10.48 -1.13 -18.00
N GLY A 140 -9.87 -0.66 -19.10
CA GLY A 140 -9.94 0.73 -19.56
C GLY A 140 -9.01 1.69 -18.82
N PHE A 141 -7.97 1.19 -18.15
CA PHE A 141 -6.90 2.00 -17.55
C PHE A 141 -5.72 2.09 -18.51
N ALA A 142 -5.56 3.25 -19.16
CA ALA A 142 -4.46 3.48 -20.08
C ALA A 142 -3.13 3.61 -19.32
N ALA A 143 -2.10 2.91 -19.81
CA ALA A 143 -0.73 3.11 -19.37
C ALA A 143 -0.03 4.17 -20.22
N THR A 144 0.77 5.01 -19.58
CA THR A 144 1.64 5.99 -20.23
C THR A 144 3.09 5.60 -19.98
N GLU A 145 3.89 5.48 -21.03
CA GLU A 145 5.33 5.23 -20.87
C GLU A 145 6.03 6.44 -20.26
N THR A 146 6.88 6.18 -19.26
CA THR A 146 7.72 7.20 -18.63
C THR A 146 9.16 6.67 -18.53
N PRO A 147 10.17 7.54 -18.32
CA PRO A 147 11.55 7.08 -18.12
C PRO A 147 11.74 6.10 -16.94
N ALA A 148 10.82 6.12 -15.97
CA ALA A 148 10.85 5.23 -14.81
C ALA A 148 10.10 3.90 -15.07
N GLY A 149 9.30 3.80 -16.13
CA GLY A 149 8.44 2.65 -16.44
C GLY A 149 7.01 3.06 -16.78
N PRO A 150 6.15 2.08 -17.10
CA PRO A 150 4.74 2.32 -17.38
C PRO A 150 4.02 2.92 -16.17
N LEU A 151 3.31 4.03 -16.40
CA LEU A 151 2.52 4.75 -15.42
C LEU A 151 1.03 4.47 -15.66
N LEU A 152 0.37 3.91 -14.65
CA LEU A 152 -1.09 3.85 -14.55
C LEU A 152 -1.59 4.97 -13.63
N ARG A 153 -2.86 5.35 -13.76
CA ARG A 153 -3.55 6.21 -12.80
C ARG A 153 -4.73 5.47 -12.20
N ASP A 154 -4.83 5.51 -10.87
CA ASP A 154 -6.03 5.04 -10.19
C ASP A 154 -7.23 5.99 -10.47
N PRO A 155 -8.47 5.61 -10.09
CA PRO A 155 -9.64 6.47 -10.29
C PRO A 155 -9.60 7.81 -9.55
N ALA A 156 -8.76 7.94 -8.51
CA ALA A 156 -8.55 9.19 -7.77
C ALA A 156 -7.43 10.06 -8.38
N GLY A 157 -6.80 9.60 -9.48
CA GLY A 157 -5.74 10.29 -10.20
C GLY A 157 -4.32 10.03 -9.66
N ASN A 158 -4.16 9.20 -8.62
CA ASN A 158 -2.86 8.84 -8.07
C ASN A 158 -2.07 8.03 -9.11
N GLY A 159 -0.81 8.44 -9.36
CA GLY A 159 0.07 7.73 -10.28
C GLY A 159 0.67 6.46 -9.68
N VAL A 160 0.69 5.37 -10.44
CA VAL A 160 1.31 4.10 -10.08
C VAL A 160 2.29 3.70 -11.17
N ILE A 161 3.58 3.73 -10.86
CA ILE A 161 4.65 3.32 -11.78
C ILE A 161 4.98 1.85 -11.53
N LEU A 162 5.10 1.07 -12.59
CA LEU A 162 5.44 -0.36 -12.52
C LEU A 162 6.90 -0.58 -12.93
N THR A 163 7.73 -1.02 -11.99
CA THR A 163 9.12 -1.44 -12.24
C THR A 163 9.30 -2.92 -11.96
N VAL A 164 10.46 -3.46 -12.33
CA VAL A 164 10.88 -4.82 -11.99
C VAL A 164 12.20 -4.72 -11.23
N ALA A 165 12.37 -5.51 -10.18
CA ALA A 165 13.59 -5.57 -9.37
C ALA A 165 14.82 -6.04 -10.15
#